data_AF-A0A921B706-F1
#
_entry.id   AF-A0A921B706-F1
#
_cell.length_a   1.000
_cell.length_b   1.000
_cell.length_c   1.000
_cell.angle_alpha   90.00
_cell.angle_beta   90.00
_cell.angle_gamma   90.00
#
_symmetry.space_group_name_H-M   'P 1'
#
loop_
_entity.id
_entity.type
_entity.pdbx_description
1 polymer ?
#
loop_
_entity_poly.entity_id
_entity_poly.type
_entity_poly.pdbx_seq_one_letter_code
_entity_poly.pdbx_strand_id
1 'polypeptide(L)'
;MTKRSIRNVDFAGKTVLVRVDFNVPTRDGVISDDSRIRAAIPTLRLLSNGGAKVVICSHFGRPDGQVVEEMRLQPIRKRLSEILKRPVLNAGGPNGTQPAKIISQLGTGDYALLENLRFEPGEEQNDKGFSKYLASLADRFVNDAFGAAHRAHASTTGVANIYQHTQGC
;
A
#
# COMPACT_ATOMS: atom_id res chain seq x y z
N MET A 1 13.49 -19.08 -3.58
CA MET A 1 12.13 -18.52 -3.62
C MET A 1 11.85 -17.98 -5.01
N THR A 2 10.86 -18.52 -5.72
CA THR A 2 10.52 -18.08 -7.09
C THR A 2 9.64 -16.84 -7.02
N LYS A 3 10.18 -15.66 -7.37
CA LYS A 3 9.40 -14.42 -7.49
C LYS A 3 8.45 -14.58 -8.68
N ARG A 4 7.14 -14.55 -8.46
CA ARG A 4 6.15 -14.55 -9.56
C ARG A 4 5.94 -13.10 -10.02
N SER A 5 6.03 -12.88 -11.34
CA SER A 5 5.73 -11.59 -11.94
C SER A 5 4.22 -11.35 -11.94
N ILE A 6 3.80 -10.11 -11.68
CA ILE A 6 2.38 -9.69 -11.76
C ILE A 6 1.81 -9.78 -13.18
N ARG A 7 2.64 -9.90 -14.22
CA ARG A 7 2.19 -9.92 -15.63
C ARG A 7 1.43 -11.19 -16.02
N ASN A 8 1.57 -12.28 -15.26
CA ASN A 8 1.01 -13.60 -15.59
C ASN A 8 0.00 -14.08 -14.52
N VAL A 9 -0.56 -13.17 -13.73
CA VAL A 9 -1.52 -13.49 -12.67
C VAL A 9 -2.82 -12.76 -12.96
N ASP A 10 -3.94 -13.49 -12.91
CA ASP A 10 -5.27 -12.89 -13.01
C ASP A 10 -5.64 -12.20 -11.69
N PHE A 11 -5.91 -10.90 -11.76
CA PHE A 11 -6.32 -10.07 -10.64
C PHE A 11 -7.76 -9.55 -10.81
N ALA A 12 -8.48 -9.96 -11.85
CA ALA A 12 -9.83 -9.49 -12.11
C ALA A 12 -10.75 -9.80 -10.92
N GLY A 13 -11.43 -8.76 -10.41
CA GLY A 13 -12.32 -8.85 -9.25
C GLY A 13 -11.63 -9.10 -7.91
N LYS A 14 -10.30 -9.26 -7.87
CA LYS A 14 -9.53 -9.45 -6.64
C LYS A 14 -9.16 -8.11 -6.02
N THR A 15 -9.18 -8.08 -4.69
CA THR A 15 -8.58 -7.00 -3.91
C THR A 15 -7.09 -7.26 -3.76
N VAL A 16 -6.26 -6.30 -4.12
CA VAL A 16 -4.80 -6.43 -4.13
C VAL A 16 -4.20 -5.37 -3.23
N LEU A 17 -3.50 -5.80 -2.18
CA LEU A 17 -2.68 -4.93 -1.35
C LEU A 17 -1.33 -4.71 -2.04
N VAL A 18 -0.97 -3.46 -2.31
CA VAL A 18 0.25 -3.08 -3.02
C VAL A 18 1.12 -2.22 -2.12
N ARG A 19 2.26 -2.76 -1.71
CA ARG A 19 3.28 -2.01 -0.98
C ARG A 19 4.16 -1.25 -1.96
N VAL A 20 4.14 0.08 -1.88
CA VAL A 20 4.91 1.00 -2.74
C VAL A 20 5.80 1.91 -1.89
N ASP A 21 6.86 2.49 -2.45
CA ASP A 21 7.67 3.49 -1.76
C ASP A 21 7.21 4.91 -2.11
N PHE A 22 6.45 5.56 -1.23
CA PHE A 22 6.04 6.96 -1.35
C PHE A 22 6.74 7.86 -0.33
N ASN A 23 7.89 7.44 0.18
CA ASN A 23 8.71 8.30 1.02
C ASN A 23 9.43 9.34 0.15
N VAL A 24 8.70 10.38 -0.25
CA VAL A 24 9.14 11.47 -1.13
C VAL A 24 9.66 12.66 -0.34
N PRO A 25 10.63 13.42 -0.85
CA PRO A 25 11.02 14.67 -0.20
C PRO A 25 9.88 15.69 -0.30
N THR A 26 9.63 16.41 0.80
CA THR A 26 8.67 17.51 0.87
C THR A 26 9.36 18.76 1.40
N ARG A 27 8.88 19.93 0.97
CA ARG A 27 9.26 21.25 1.50
C ARG A 27 7.97 22.00 1.78
N ASP A 28 7.79 22.47 3.01
CA ASP A 28 6.59 23.20 3.44
C ASP A 28 5.27 22.48 3.11
N GLY A 29 5.25 21.15 3.28
CA GLY A 29 4.09 20.31 2.98
C GLY A 29 3.84 20.03 1.49
N VAL A 30 4.69 20.56 0.60
CA VAL A 30 4.61 20.35 -0.85
C VAL A 30 5.64 19.32 -1.30
N ILE A 31 5.23 18.38 -2.15
CA ILE A 31 6.12 17.36 -2.73
C ILE A 31 7.10 18.06 -3.68
N SER A 32 8.40 18.01 -3.38
CA SER A 32 9.42 18.63 -4.22
C SER A 32 9.94 17.71 -5.33
N ASP A 33 9.79 16.39 -5.17
CA ASP A 33 10.12 15.38 -6.17
C ASP A 33 9.12 14.21 -6.08
N ASP A 34 8.39 13.97 -7.17
CA ASP A 34 7.37 12.92 -7.27
C ASP A 34 7.86 11.65 -8.00
N SER A 35 9.16 11.53 -8.25
CA SER A 35 9.76 10.41 -9.00
C SER A 35 9.38 9.04 -8.42
N ARG A 36 9.35 8.91 -7.08
CA ARG A 36 8.93 7.66 -6.42
C ARG A 36 7.45 7.35 -6.60
N ILE A 37 6.59 8.37 -6.64
CA ILE A 37 5.17 8.20 -6.94
C ILE A 37 5.01 7.71 -8.38
N ARG A 38 5.72 8.35 -9.33
CA ARG A 38 5.71 7.96 -10.75
C ARG A 38 6.21 6.55 -10.98
N ALA A 39 7.23 6.11 -10.24
CA ALA A 39 7.79 4.78 -10.35
C ALA A 39 6.77 3.66 -10.07
N ALA A 40 5.78 3.90 -9.18
CA ALA A 40 4.74 2.92 -8.86
C ALA A 40 3.58 2.89 -9.87
N ILE A 41 3.42 3.93 -10.70
CA ILE A 41 2.28 4.08 -11.62
C ILE A 41 2.12 2.91 -12.59
N PRO A 42 3.18 2.35 -13.20
CA PRO A 42 3.05 1.20 -14.10
C PRO A 42 2.39 0.00 -13.41
N THR A 43 2.81 -0.34 -12.19
CA THR A 43 2.25 -1.44 -11.39
C THR A 43 0.78 -1.16 -11.03
N LEU A 44 0.49 0.04 -10.55
CA LEU A 44 -0.87 0.44 -10.15
C LEU A 44 -1.85 0.45 -11.34
N ARG A 45 -1.40 0.89 -12.52
CA ARG A 45 -2.20 0.87 -13.75
C ARG A 45 -2.41 -0.54 -14.26
N LEU A 46 -1.38 -1.39 -14.21
CA LEU A 46 -1.50 -2.79 -14.64
C LEU A 46 -2.57 -3.53 -13.85
N LEU A 47 -2.55 -3.40 -12.52
CA LEU A 47 -3.54 -4.06 -11.65
C LEU A 47 -4.94 -3.51 -11.88
N SER A 48 -5.10 -2.19 -11.89
CA SER A 48 -6.41 -1.54 -12.10
C SER A 48 -7.01 -1.85 -13.47
N ASN A 49 -6.21 -1.77 -14.54
CA ASN A 49 -6.66 -2.10 -15.89
C ASN A 49 -6.93 -3.61 -16.06
N GLY A 50 -6.24 -4.45 -15.28
CA GLY A 50 -6.52 -5.89 -15.16
C GLY A 50 -7.74 -6.21 -14.30
N GLY A 51 -8.48 -5.21 -13.84
CA GLY A 51 -9.74 -5.39 -13.13
C GLY A 51 -9.61 -5.63 -11.62
N ALA A 52 -8.44 -5.35 -11.03
CA ALA A 52 -8.22 -5.44 -9.59
C ALA A 52 -8.85 -4.25 -8.84
N LYS A 53 -9.19 -4.47 -7.58
CA LYS A 53 -9.44 -3.41 -6.59
C LYS A 53 -8.13 -3.14 -5.86
N VAL A 54 -7.56 -1.94 -6.02
CA VAL A 54 -6.16 -1.69 -5.63
C VAL A 54 -6.10 -0.96 -4.29
N VAL A 55 -5.57 -1.65 -3.27
CA VAL A 55 -5.32 -1.09 -1.93
C VAL A 55 -3.84 -0.77 -1.81
N ILE A 56 -3.50 0.51 -1.72
CA ILE A 56 -2.12 0.98 -1.71
C ILE A 56 -1.70 1.22 -0.27
N CYS A 57 -0.48 0.81 0.07
CA CYS A 57 0.10 1.08 1.37
C CYS A 57 1.55 1.55 1.25
N SER A 58 1.95 2.49 2.11
CA SER A 58 3.29 3.04 2.13
C SER A 58 3.65 3.62 3.50
N HIS A 59 4.89 4.06 3.62
CA HIS A 59 5.35 4.85 4.75
C HIS A 59 5.81 6.22 4.25
N PHE A 60 5.81 7.20 5.15
CA PHE A 60 6.37 8.52 4.89
C PHE A 60 7.09 9.03 6.14
N GLY A 61 8.34 9.48 5.98
CA GLY A 61 9.16 9.93 7.09
C GLY A 61 9.41 8.83 8.15
N ARG A 62 9.65 9.27 9.38
CA ARG A 62 9.88 8.44 10.57
C ARG A 62 9.10 9.04 11.75
N PRO A 63 7.81 8.69 11.87
CA PRO A 63 6.96 9.18 12.94
C PRO A 63 7.00 8.29 14.21
N ASP A 64 7.91 7.31 14.27
CA ASP A 64 8.18 6.46 15.45
C ASP A 64 6.93 5.86 16.13
N GLY A 65 5.97 5.38 15.33
CA GLY A 65 4.75 4.74 15.84
C GLY A 65 3.68 5.72 16.33
N GLN A 66 3.82 7.01 16.04
CA GLN A 66 2.88 8.05 16.47
C GLN A 66 2.26 8.76 15.27
N VAL A 67 1.10 9.39 15.47
CA VAL A 67 0.49 10.22 14.43
C VAL A 67 1.18 11.58 14.40
N VAL A 68 1.79 11.92 13.26
CA VAL A 68 2.44 13.21 13.01
C VAL A 68 1.79 13.84 11.79
N GLU A 69 1.17 15.01 11.95
CA GLU A 69 0.35 15.66 10.92
C GLU A 69 1.14 15.94 9.63
N GLU A 70 2.39 16.37 9.76
CA GLU A 70 3.29 16.65 8.66
C GLU A 70 3.71 15.38 7.88
N MET A 71 3.53 14.20 8.48
CA MET A 71 3.86 12.90 7.89
C MET A 71 2.63 12.11 7.42
N ARG A 72 1.48 12.78 7.24
CA ARG A 72 0.30 12.17 6.61
C ARG A 72 0.48 11.96 5.11
N LEU A 73 -0.17 10.93 4.57
CA LEU A 73 -0.14 10.61 3.15
C LEU A 73 -1.12 11.42 2.30
N GLN A 74 -1.86 12.37 2.89
CA GLN A 74 -2.85 13.19 2.19
C GLN A 74 -2.28 13.94 0.96
N PRO A 75 -1.11 14.63 1.03
CA PRO A 75 -0.53 15.30 -0.14
C PRO A 75 -0.14 14.29 -1.24
N ILE A 76 0.40 13.14 -0.84
CA ILE A 76 0.77 12.04 -1.74
C ILE A 76 -0.48 11.49 -2.45
N ARG A 77 -1.58 11.27 -1.71
CA ARG A 77 -2.86 10.78 -2.26
C ARG A 77 -3.40 11.71 -3.33
N LYS A 78 -3.36 13.02 -3.07
CA LYS A 78 -3.79 14.05 -4.03
C LYS A 78 -2.96 13.97 -5.30
N ARG A 79 -1.62 13.98 -5.16
CA ARG A 79 -0.70 13.88 -6.31
C ARG A 79 -0.89 12.59 -7.10
N LEU A 80 -1.09 11.47 -6.41
CA LEU A 80 -1.33 10.18 -7.03
C LEU A 80 -2.63 10.18 -7.86
N SER A 81 -3.70 10.78 -7.32
CA SER A 81 -4.98 10.92 -8.03
C SER A 81 -4.84 11.74 -9.32
N GLU A 82 -4.07 12.83 -9.28
CA GLU A 82 -3.78 13.67 -10.46
C GLU A 82 -3.04 12.87 -11.56
N ILE A 83 -2.02 12.09 -11.20
CA ILE A 83 -1.21 11.32 -12.16
C ILE A 83 -2.01 10.13 -12.74
N LEU A 84 -2.81 9.47 -11.91
CA LEU A 84 -3.68 8.37 -12.34
C LEU A 84 -4.89 8.86 -13.14
N LYS A 85 -5.22 10.17 -13.05
CA LYS A 85 -6.46 10.76 -13.59
C LYS A 85 -7.71 10.00 -13.10
N ARG A 86 -7.64 9.51 -11.86
CA ARG A 86 -8.70 8.74 -11.19
C ARG A 86 -8.68 9.06 -9.70
N PRO A 87 -9.83 9.04 -9.01
CA PRO A 87 -9.88 9.21 -7.57
C PRO A 87 -9.10 8.10 -6.85
N VAL A 88 -8.31 8.48 -5.85
CA VAL A 88 -7.76 7.56 -4.85
C VAL A 88 -8.46 7.81 -3.53
N LEU A 89 -9.27 6.86 -3.08
CA LEU A 89 -10.01 6.96 -1.83
C LEU A 89 -9.06 6.97 -0.64
N ASN A 90 -9.43 7.70 0.41
CA ASN A 90 -8.75 7.61 1.70
C ASN A 90 -9.32 6.40 2.45
N ALA A 91 -8.52 5.34 2.61
CA ALA A 91 -8.94 4.15 3.36
C ALA A 91 -8.98 4.40 4.89
N GLY A 92 -8.39 5.49 5.37
CA GLY A 92 -8.24 5.77 6.80
C GLY A 92 -6.92 5.25 7.35
N GLY A 93 -6.88 5.06 8.67
CA GLY A 93 -5.66 4.71 9.42
C GLY A 93 -4.92 3.46 8.91
N PRO A 94 -3.67 3.25 9.36
CA PRO A 94 -2.93 2.03 9.02
C PRO A 94 -3.59 0.77 9.62
N ASN A 95 -4.41 0.93 10.65
CA ASN A 95 -5.12 -0.11 11.40
C ASN A 95 -6.62 0.25 11.60
N GLY A 96 -7.33 -0.58 12.38
CA GLY A 96 -8.71 -0.32 12.80
C GLY A 96 -9.78 -0.78 11.81
N THR A 97 -11.04 -0.37 12.02
CA THR A 97 -12.19 -0.88 11.25
C THR A 97 -12.49 -0.07 9.98
N GLN A 98 -12.02 1.18 9.90
CA GLN A 98 -12.30 2.07 8.77
C GLN A 98 -11.72 1.55 7.44
N PRO A 99 -10.47 1.05 7.37
CA PRO A 99 -9.92 0.51 6.13
C PRO A 99 -10.77 -0.58 5.49
N ALA A 100 -11.20 -1.57 6.27
CA ALA A 100 -12.03 -2.66 5.76
C ALA A 100 -13.38 -2.15 5.20
N LYS A 101 -13.98 -1.13 5.82
CA LYS A 101 -15.24 -0.52 5.36
C LYS A 101 -15.07 0.24 4.05
N ILE A 102 -13.97 0.96 3.86
CA ILE A 102 -13.72 1.69 2.61
C ILE A 102 -13.33 0.73 1.49
N ILE A 103 -12.50 -0.28 1.80
CA ILE A 103 -12.05 -1.26 0.81
C ILE A 103 -13.22 -2.09 0.27
N SER A 104 -14.21 -2.43 1.10
CA SER A 104 -15.40 -3.17 0.64
C SER A 104 -16.26 -2.39 -0.35
N GLN A 105 -16.14 -1.06 -0.37
CA GLN A 105 -16.84 -0.18 -1.31
C GLN A 105 -16.13 -0.03 -2.66
N LEU A 106 -14.90 -0.54 -2.80
CA LEU A 106 -14.15 -0.45 -4.04
C LEU A 106 -14.83 -1.23 -5.16
N GLY A 107 -15.02 -0.56 -6.29
CA GLY A 107 -15.32 -1.17 -7.57
C GLY A 107 -14.06 -1.69 -8.26
N THR A 108 -14.27 -2.42 -9.35
CA THR A 108 -13.20 -2.90 -10.21
C THR A 108 -12.43 -1.72 -10.81
N GLY A 109 -11.10 -1.73 -10.64
CA GLY A 109 -10.21 -0.68 -11.12
C GLY A 109 -10.05 0.51 -10.18
N ASP A 110 -10.76 0.54 -9.05
CA ASP A 110 -10.65 1.62 -8.07
C ASP A 110 -9.39 1.51 -7.22
N TYR A 111 -9.02 2.65 -6.64
CA TYR A 111 -7.86 2.79 -5.77
C TYR A 111 -8.27 3.29 -4.37
N ALA A 112 -7.68 2.70 -3.34
CA ALA A 112 -7.66 3.27 -2.00
C ALA A 112 -6.22 3.35 -1.47
N LEU A 113 -5.92 4.35 -0.65
CA LEU A 113 -4.63 4.51 0.02
C LEU A 113 -4.84 4.46 1.54
N LEU A 114 -4.15 3.54 2.22
CA LEU A 114 -4.03 3.54 3.68
C LEU A 114 -3.18 4.73 4.13
N GLU A 115 -3.44 5.22 5.34
CA GLU A 115 -2.59 6.19 5.99
C GLU A 115 -1.19 5.61 6.28
N ASN A 116 -0.24 6.49 6.59
CA ASN A 116 1.15 6.17 6.87
C ASN A 116 1.29 4.95 7.81
N LEU A 117 1.83 3.85 7.29
CA LEU A 117 1.99 2.60 8.03
C LEU A 117 2.86 2.75 9.27
N ARG A 118 3.80 3.71 9.29
CA ARG A 118 4.64 3.96 10.46
C ARG A 118 3.93 4.69 11.61
N PHE A 119 2.67 5.10 11.43
CA PHE A 119 1.84 5.51 12.57
C PHE A 119 1.39 4.31 13.42
N GLU A 120 1.57 3.08 12.93
CA GLU A 120 1.38 1.86 13.71
C GLU A 120 2.75 1.40 14.29
N PRO A 121 2.93 1.38 15.63
CA PRO A 121 4.16 0.90 16.26
C PRO A 121 4.58 -0.51 15.83
N GLY A 122 3.61 -1.37 15.49
CA GLY A 122 3.86 -2.73 15.00
C GLY A 122 4.50 -2.82 13.61
N GLU A 123 4.54 -1.74 12.82
CA GLU A 123 5.09 -1.76 11.45
C GLU A 123 6.59 -2.10 11.44
N GLU A 124 7.40 -1.32 12.16
CA GLU A 124 8.87 -1.49 12.15
C GLU A 124 9.32 -2.69 13.00
N GLN A 125 8.47 -3.13 13.93
CA GLN A 125 8.71 -4.32 14.76
C GLN A 125 8.33 -5.64 14.06
N ASN A 126 7.82 -5.56 12.83
CA ASN A 126 7.30 -6.73 12.10
C ASN A 126 6.25 -7.50 12.91
N ASP A 127 5.35 -6.75 13.56
CA ASP A 127 4.34 -7.35 14.40
C ASP A 127 3.45 -8.31 13.59
N LYS A 128 3.22 -9.49 14.16
CA LYS A 128 2.44 -10.54 13.51
C LYS A 128 0.96 -10.17 13.46
N GLY A 129 0.44 -9.49 14.47
CA GLY A 129 -0.94 -9.01 14.51
C GLY A 129 -1.18 -7.99 13.40
N PHE A 130 -0.30 -7.02 13.26
CA PHE A 130 -0.38 -6.01 12.22
C PHE A 130 -0.20 -6.59 10.82
N SER A 131 0.72 -7.53 10.65
CA SER A 131 0.89 -8.26 9.39
C SER A 131 -0.39 -9.02 8.99
N LYS A 132 -1.04 -9.70 9.95
CA LYS A 132 -2.32 -10.39 9.73
C LYS A 132 -3.46 -9.44 9.41
N TYR A 133 -3.48 -8.29 10.08
CA TYR A 133 -4.43 -7.23 9.79
C TYR A 133 -4.29 -6.74 8.34
N LEU A 134 -3.08 -6.37 7.91
CA LEU A 134 -2.87 -5.93 6.53
C LEU A 134 -3.23 -7.02 5.52
N ALA A 135 -2.88 -8.27 5.79
CA ALA A 135 -3.21 -9.40 4.94
C ALA A 135 -4.72 -9.71 4.87
N SER A 136 -5.51 -9.34 5.89
CA SER A 136 -6.96 -9.55 5.86
C SER A 136 -7.70 -8.53 4.98
N LEU A 137 -7.04 -7.43 4.61
CA LEU A 137 -7.62 -6.37 3.78
C LEU A 137 -7.66 -6.73 2.29
N ALA A 138 -6.98 -7.79 1.85
CA ALA A 138 -6.87 -8.12 0.43
C ALA A 138 -6.74 -9.62 0.15
N ASP A 139 -7.08 -10.03 -1.07
CA ASP A 139 -6.94 -11.42 -1.55
C ASP A 139 -5.52 -11.75 -1.98
N ARG A 140 -4.75 -10.73 -2.38
CA ARG A 140 -3.41 -10.84 -2.95
C ARG A 140 -2.52 -9.71 -2.46
N PHE A 141 -1.22 -9.95 -2.47
CA PHE A 141 -0.19 -8.98 -2.12
C PHE A 141 0.84 -8.81 -3.23
N VAL A 142 1.19 -7.56 -3.49
CA VAL A 142 2.26 -7.16 -4.41
C VAL A 142 3.22 -6.25 -3.66
N ASN A 143 4.51 -6.59 -3.66
CA ASN A 143 5.56 -5.73 -3.12
C ASN A 143 6.33 -5.06 -4.26
N ASP A 144 6.08 -3.77 -4.45
CA ASP A 144 6.75 -2.91 -5.43
C ASP A 144 7.64 -1.84 -4.73
N ALA A 145 7.98 -2.08 -3.47
CA ALA A 145 8.82 -1.19 -2.66
C ALA A 145 10.23 -1.78 -2.52
N PHE A 146 10.96 -1.92 -3.63
CA PHE A 146 12.30 -2.52 -3.63
C PHE A 146 13.26 -1.82 -2.65
N GLY A 147 13.15 -0.50 -2.50
CA GLY A 147 13.92 0.30 -1.54
C GLY A 147 13.62 -0.02 -0.07
N ALA A 148 12.46 -0.57 0.27
CA ALA A 148 12.09 -0.99 1.63
C ALA A 148 12.23 -2.50 1.86
N ALA A 149 12.44 -3.29 0.81
CA ALA A 149 12.48 -4.76 0.88
C ALA A 149 13.66 -5.33 1.69
N HIS A 150 14.70 -4.53 1.95
CA HIS A 150 15.82 -4.92 2.81
C HIS A 150 15.46 -4.87 4.30
N ARG A 151 14.33 -4.27 4.68
CA ARG A 151 13.87 -4.19 6.07
C ARG A 151 12.75 -5.19 6.29
N ALA A 152 12.90 -6.00 7.34
CA ALA A 152 11.88 -6.92 7.80
C ALA A 152 10.83 -6.16 8.60
N HIS A 153 9.88 -5.52 7.92
CA HIS A 153 8.74 -4.84 8.53
C HIS A 153 7.46 -5.66 8.29
N ALA A 154 6.38 -5.30 8.99
CA ALA A 154 5.09 -5.96 8.84
C ALA A 154 4.59 -5.83 7.39
N SER A 155 4.57 -4.63 6.82
CA SER A 155 4.10 -4.39 5.44
C SER A 155 4.99 -4.92 4.31
N THR A 156 6.21 -5.40 4.61
CA THR A 156 7.16 -5.91 3.61
C THR A 156 7.34 -7.42 3.73
N THR A 157 7.82 -7.90 4.88
CA THR A 157 8.15 -9.32 5.11
C THR A 157 7.01 -10.05 5.81
N GLY A 158 6.42 -9.45 6.84
CA GLY A 158 5.37 -10.08 7.64
C GLY A 158 4.14 -10.46 6.81
N VAL A 159 3.60 -9.51 6.05
CA VAL A 159 2.46 -9.72 5.14
C VAL A 159 2.80 -10.73 4.04
N ALA A 160 3.98 -10.62 3.43
CA ALA A 160 4.40 -11.52 2.36
C ALA A 160 4.42 -12.99 2.81
N ASN A 161 4.91 -13.23 4.04
CA ASN A 161 4.94 -14.57 4.62
C ASN A 161 3.53 -15.16 4.76
N ILE A 162 2.52 -14.34 5.10
CA ILE A 162 1.14 -14.83 5.23
C ILE A 162 0.62 -15.32 3.87
N TYR A 163 0.71 -14.50 2.82
CA TYR A 163 0.21 -14.88 1.49
C TYR A 163 0.97 -16.04 0.86
N GLN A 164 2.25 -16.26 1.20
CA GLN A 164 2.98 -17.45 0.77
C GLN A 164 2.40 -18.73 1.38
N HIS A 165 1.93 -18.68 2.63
CA HIS A 165 1.33 -19.84 3.30
C HIS A 165 -0.13 -20.04 2.91
N THR A 166 -0.83 -18.99 2.44
CA THR A 166 -2.24 -19.08 1.96
C THR A 166 -2.37 -19.51 0.49
N GLN A 167 -1.26 -19.68 -0.26
CA GLN A 167 -1.26 -20.21 -1.63
C GLN A 167 -1.34 -21.76 -1.71
N GLY A 168 -1.72 -22.43 -0.62
CA GLY A 168 -1.99 -23.87 -0.58
C GLY A 168 -3.49 -24.14 -0.54
N CYS A 169 -4.06 -24.42 -1.70
CA CYS A 169 -5.18 -25.34 -2.01
C CYS A 169 -5.38 -25.32 -3.53
#